data_AF-A0A151IIG9-F1
#
_entry.id   AF-A0A151IIG9-F1
#
_cell.length_a   1.000
_cell.length_b   1.000
_cell.length_c   1.000
_cell.angle_alpha   90.00
_cell.angle_beta   90.00
_cell.angle_gamma   90.00
#
_symmetry.space_group_name_H-M   'P 1'
#
loop_
_entity.id
_entity.type
_entity.pdbx_description
1 polymer ?
#
loop_
_entity_poly.entity_id
_entity_poly.type
_entity_poly.pdbx_seq_one_letter_code
_entity_poly.pdbx_strand_id
1 'polypeptide(L)'
;MCCFPKDKERRNQWTKCLNKPNWTPTDHSVLCEKHFAPVMWEKTRVDGKKKLRSTAIPTLFEVPDAQTVVTRLVTHCHHNDY
;
A
#
# COMPACT_ATOMS: atom_id res chain seq x y z
N MET A 1 7.04 -9.19 -9.23
CA MET A 1 5.65 -9.57 -8.81
C MET A 1 5.72 -10.48 -7.58
N CYS A 2 4.87 -10.27 -6.59
CA CYS A 2 4.95 -10.85 -5.25
C CYS A 2 3.68 -11.63 -4.90
N CYS A 3 3.79 -12.92 -4.62
CA CYS A 3 2.66 -13.72 -4.16
C CYS A 3 2.23 -13.32 -2.73
N PHE A 4 0.95 -13.54 -2.42
CA PHE A 4 0.46 -13.37 -1.06
C PHE A 4 1.22 -14.27 -0.07
N PRO A 5 1.49 -13.78 1.15
CA PRO A 5 2.12 -14.58 2.18
C PRO A 5 1.26 -15.82 2.52
N LYS A 6 1.94 -16.94 2.83
CA LYS A 6 1.30 -18.15 3.37
C LYS A 6 0.80 -17.95 4.80
N ASP A 7 1.42 -17.01 5.50
CA ASP A 7 1.03 -16.64 6.86
C ASP A 7 -0.35 -15.98 6.86
N LYS A 8 -1.29 -16.56 7.62
CA LYS A 8 -2.69 -16.13 7.65
C LYS A 8 -2.86 -14.72 8.23
N GLU A 9 -2.06 -14.37 9.23
CA GLU A 9 -2.16 -13.05 9.87
C GLU A 9 -1.70 -11.96 8.91
N ARG A 10 -0.57 -12.18 8.24
CA ARG A 10 -0.07 -11.26 7.21
C ARG A 10 -0.97 -11.19 6.00
N ARG A 11 -1.53 -12.32 5.58
CA ARG A 11 -2.53 -12.35 4.50
C ARG A 11 -3.72 -11.49 4.84
N ASN A 12 -4.24 -11.59 6.07
CA ASN A 12 -5.32 -10.74 6.55
C ASN A 12 -4.93 -9.26 6.59
N GLN A 13 -3.70 -8.92 7.03
CA GLN A 13 -3.20 -7.55 6.97
C GLN A 13 -3.18 -7.02 5.53
N TRP A 14 -2.69 -7.81 4.57
CA TRP A 14 -2.67 -7.42 3.17
C TRP A 14 -4.09 -7.26 2.60
N THR A 15 -5.04 -8.12 2.96
CA THR A 15 -6.45 -7.99 2.60
C THR A 15 -7.07 -6.73 3.17
N LYS A 16 -6.77 -6.39 4.43
CA LYS A 16 -7.22 -5.15 5.07
C LYS A 16 -6.65 -3.92 4.36
N CYS A 17 -5.36 -3.93 4.03
CA CYS A 17 -4.72 -2.83 3.30
C CYS A 17 -5.33 -2.62 1.92
N LEU A 18 -5.73 -3.69 1.23
CA LEU A 18 -6.42 -3.59 -0.06
C LEU A 18 -7.77 -2.86 0.02
N ASN A 19 -8.38 -2.85 1.21
CA ASN A 19 -9.68 -2.24 1.51
C ASN A 19 -10.71 -2.42 0.39
N LYS A 20 -10.71 -3.59 -0.26
CA LYS A 20 -11.54 -3.86 -1.42
C LYS A 20 -12.75 -4.66 -0.96
N PRO A 21 -13.93 -4.01 -0.82
CA PRO A 21 -15.13 -4.72 -0.43
C PRO A 21 -15.44 -5.81 -1.47
N ASN A 22 -15.83 -7.00 -1.00
CA ASN A 22 -16.13 -8.17 -1.83
C ASN A 22 -14.93 -8.79 -2.59
N TRP A 23 -13.69 -8.51 -2.17
CA TRP A 23 -12.52 -9.16 -2.74
C TRP A 23 -11.77 -9.99 -1.70
N THR A 24 -11.56 -11.26 -2.02
CA THR A 24 -10.80 -12.21 -1.19
C THR A 24 -9.54 -12.62 -1.95
N PRO A 25 -8.34 -12.49 -1.36
CA PRO A 25 -7.13 -12.98 -2.01
C PRO A 25 -7.18 -14.49 -2.16
N THR A 26 -6.98 -14.96 -3.38
CA THR A 26 -6.72 -16.36 -3.71
C THR A 26 -5.22 -16.66 -3.57
N ASP A 27 -4.83 -17.94 -3.55
CA ASP A 27 -3.40 -18.33 -3.50
C ASP A 27 -2.62 -17.92 -4.76
N HIS A 28 -3.33 -17.58 -5.84
CA HIS A 28 -2.76 -17.02 -7.07
C HIS A 28 -2.79 -15.49 -7.11
N SER A 29 -3.30 -14.84 -6.07
CA SER A 29 -3.25 -13.39 -5.99
C SER A 29 -1.79 -12.94 -5.84
N VAL A 30 -1.42 -11.94 -6.64
CA VAL A 30 -0.08 -11.37 -6.66
C VAL A 30 -0.16 -9.85 -6.62
N LEU A 31 0.83 -9.23 -6.00
CA LEU A 31 1.00 -7.79 -5.97
C LEU A 31 2.27 -7.38 -6.71
N CYS A 32 2.19 -6.32 -7.50
CA CYS A 32 3.36 -5.77 -8.17
C CYS A 32 4.31 -5.11 -7.16
N GLU A 33 5.59 -5.03 -7.52
CA GLU A 33 6.65 -4.53 -6.62
C GLU A 33 6.43 -3.08 -6.22
N LYS A 34 5.82 -2.31 -7.12
CA LYS A 34 5.40 -0.93 -6.91
C LYS A 34 4.48 -0.73 -5.70
N HIS A 35 3.80 -1.79 -5.21
CA HIS A 35 2.91 -1.68 -4.05
C HIS A 35 3.66 -1.73 -2.70
N PHE A 36 4.97 -1.98 -2.73
CA PHE A 36 5.82 -2.05 -1.56
C PHE A 36 6.91 -0.99 -1.64
N ALA A 37 7.05 -0.19 -0.58
CA ALA A 37 8.19 0.70 -0.42
C ALA A 37 9.52 -0.08 -0.53
N PRO A 38 10.55 0.50 -1.15
CA PRO A 38 11.85 -0.16 -1.38
C PRO A 38 12.51 -0.65 -0.07
N VAL A 39 12.24 0.02 1.06
CA VAL A 39 12.74 -0.35 2.40
C VAL A 39 12.13 -1.65 2.95
N MET A 40 10.98 -2.08 2.43
CA MET A 40 10.31 -3.32 2.85
C MET A 40 10.84 -4.57 2.15
N TRP A 41 11.81 -4.40 1.24
CA TRP A 41 12.50 -5.48 0.58
C TRP A 41 13.69 -5.95 1.40
N GLU A 42 13.89 -7.26 1.43
CA GLU A 42 15.13 -7.85 1.91
C GLU A 42 16.28 -7.54 0.94
N LYS A 43 17.52 -7.64 1.43
CA LYS A 43 18.71 -7.59 0.56
C LYS A 43 18.55 -8.65 -0.53
N THR A 44 18.92 -8.28 -1.76
CA THR A 44 18.92 -9.20 -2.90
C THR A 44 19.73 -10.44 -2.51
N ARG A 45 19.08 -11.61 -2.58
CA ARG A 45 19.75 -12.88 -2.28
C ARG A 45 20.75 -13.19 -3.41
N VAL A 46 21.75 -14.03 -3.14
CA VAL A 46 22.72 -14.52 -4.14
C VAL A 46 22.04 -15.08 -5.41
N ASP A 47 20.84 -15.62 -5.28
CA ASP A 47 20.03 -16.13 -6.39
C ASP A 47 19.34 -15.04 -7.24
N GLY A 48 19.62 -13.75 -7.01
CA GLY A 48 18.99 -12.61 -7.68
C GLY A 48 17.53 -12.34 -7.28
N LYS A 49 16.92 -13.23 -6.48
CA LYS A 49 15.54 -13.08 -6.02
C LYS A 49 15.45 -12.06 -4.90
N LYS A 50 14.51 -11.12 -5.04
CA LYS A 50 14.11 -10.18 -3.99
C LYS A 50 12.90 -10.75 -3.26
N LYS A 51 12.96 -10.74 -1.93
CA LYS A 51 11.87 -11.18 -1.06
C LYS A 51 11.45 -10.04 -0.17
N LEU A 52 10.18 -9.98 0.17
CA LEU A 52 9.65 -9.00 1.11
C LEU A 52 10.00 -9.39 2.53
N ARG A 53 10.35 -8.40 3.34
CA ARG A 53 10.58 -8.59 4.78
C ARG A 53 9.34 -9.19 5.44
N SER A 54 9.55 -9.86 6.56
CA SER A 54 8.46 -10.39 7.41
C SER A 54 7.49 -9.31 7.87
N THR A 55 7.94 -8.06 7.97
CA THR A 55 7.14 -6.89 8.37
C THR A 55 6.57 -6.10 7.19
N ALA A 56 6.80 -6.55 5.95
CA ALA A 56 6.33 -5.81 4.77
C ALA A 56 4.79 -5.81 4.68
N ILE A 57 4.21 -4.63 4.58
CA ILE A 57 2.79 -4.43 4.35
C ILE A 57 2.61 -3.60 3.08
N PRO A 58 1.69 -3.96 2.17
CA PRO A 58 1.46 -3.18 0.97
C PRO A 58 0.86 -1.83 1.38
N THR A 59 1.61 -0.76 1.14
CA THR A 59 1.27 0.59 1.62
C THR A 59 0.55 1.42 0.56
N LEU A 60 0.58 0.95 -0.69
CA LEU A 60 0.06 1.65 -1.87
C LEU A 60 -1.20 0.99 -2.41
N PHE A 61 -2.18 0.84 -1.54
CA PHE A 61 -3.57 0.73 -1.99
C PHE A 61 -4.20 2.08 -1.75
N GLU A 62 -4.34 2.82 -2.85
CA GLU A 62 -5.22 3.95 -2.93
C GLU A 62 -6.60 3.41 -2.56
N VAL A 63 -7.05 3.66 -1.33
CA VAL A 63 -8.41 3.36 -0.91
C VAL A 63 -9.35 4.18 -1.78
N PRO A 64 -10.19 3.58 -2.64
CA PRO A 64 -11.29 4.32 -3.23
C PRO A 64 -12.44 4.26 -2.23
N ASP A 65 -12.39 5.12 -1.21
CA ASP A 65 -13.55 5.87 -0.69
C ASP A 65 -13.20 6.54 0.65
N ALA A 66 -12.62 7.72 0.55
CA ALA A 66 -13.03 8.88 1.33
C ALA A 66 -12.30 10.05 0.68
N GLN A 67 -13.09 10.94 0.09
CA GLN A 67 -12.65 12.22 -0.42
C GLN A 67 -11.61 12.78 0.54
N THR A 68 -10.38 12.96 0.05
CA THR A 68 -9.49 13.93 0.63
C THR A 68 -10.23 15.26 0.43
N VAL A 69 -11.03 15.64 1.42
CA VAL A 69 -11.10 17.02 1.85
C VAL A 69 -9.68 17.38 2.28
N VAL A 70 -8.77 17.47 1.30
CA VAL A 70 -7.79 18.53 1.29
C VAL A 70 -8.68 19.75 1.26
N THR A 71 -9.08 20.17 2.46
CA THR A 71 -9.48 21.54 2.69
C THR A 71 -8.33 22.29 2.04
N ARG A 72 -8.60 22.82 0.85
CA ARG A 72 -7.92 24.00 0.39
C ARG A 72 -7.96 24.89 1.61
N LEU A 73 -6.85 24.98 2.34
CA LEU A 73 -6.53 26.23 2.99
C LEU A 73 -6.28 27.19 1.82
N VAL A 74 -7.37 27.57 1.14
CA VAL A 74 -7.50 28.92 0.65
C VAL A 74 -7.35 29.72 1.92
N THR A 75 -6.14 30.20 2.15
CA THR A 75 -5.97 31.33 3.05
C THR A 75 -6.69 32.44 2.32
N HIS A 76 -7.98 32.60 2.61
CA HIS A 76 -8.72 33.79 2.27
C HIS A 76 -8.24 34.87 3.25
N CYS A 77 -7.03 35.37 3.03
CA CYS A 77 -6.63 36.64 3.60
C CYS A 77 -7.28 37.71 2.73
N HIS A 78 -8.43 38.22 3.19
CA HIS A 78 -8.76 39.60 2.93
C HIS A 78 -7.63 40.44 3.54
N HIS A 79 -6.87 41.13 2.69
CA HIS A 79 -6.52 42.52 2.97
C HIS A 79 -6.54 43.32 1.68
N ASN A 80 -7.28 44.41 1.79
CA ASN A 80 -7.31 45.57 0.93
C ASN A 80 -5.93 46.27 0.93
N ASP A 81 -5.82 47.34 0.11
CA ASP A 81 -4.76 48.36 0.05
C ASP A 81 -3.66 48.16 -1.02
N TYR A 82 -3.87 48.70 -2.23
CA TYR A 82 -3.63 50.12 -2.62
C TYR A 82 -4.17 50.39 -4.04
#